data_AF-A0A6A4Z9U4-F1
#
_entry.id   AF-A0A6A4Z9U4-F1
#
_cell.length_a   1.000
_cell.length_b   1.000
_cell.length_c   1.000
_cell.angle_alpha   90.00
_cell.angle_beta   90.00
_cell.angle_gamma   90.00
#
_symmetry.space_group_name_H-M   'P 1'
#
loop_
_entity.id
_entity.type
_entity.pdbx_description
1 polymer ?
#
loop_
_entity_poly.entity_id
_entity_poly.type
_entity_poly.pdbx_seq_one_letter_code
_entity_poly.pdbx_strand_id
1 'polypeptide(L)'
;MFLHREEGVDMTDDMAAMMKDYVSGYKSDKFAKLKDSGEVPMTEGKAPLSFEGYRYLAQHAISSTTDFSLVATVHPFLVLCWNLMARAVSTSSIRYEHIAWRGDALQIRYGLMKNDQEGRMSFPRHIYASPLRPEICPILSLAILLFTRGPQLPGSPTLLFGYNAKERFSAWLHNTCALHEDDIVAMGLSISDVGTHSFRKGVASTLSNTPGGPQAVSVWLRAGWSLGSVQGRYIFEGSGGDQFVGRAATGLDVNGVEFGSLPPHFGTTVVLSSTQWESILPGYASHYPESFRTAIPFLLASLVFHQKWLKSTLSPKHPLFMSAVWSSGLLPLLVAELHHGNIYCPACGMVASGIPPHVPMYQQLHEVVSTLGAVRTNLIVGFADIPRQITNAIDTSQLVVPPTPLTMDGLRGSLIQFGDSLVRQLSKPQRSLIIPTPTTSVNGPLDIPTPTTMLPHHPRATVTPTTTSVLESMVDPIIPTSNRRPIQSVNCPSGKVYDMWNNFWSGNFETNTPPLRTLRSSDFATKRDRTNHSKVKKVMASIMIFSNLSEHAIAAMSLPDLNKLFEDSYGSLCEQLFDEHDPTLLSRRRATELSYHTIYDAIRKQ
;
A
#
# COMPACT_ATOMS: atom_id res chain seq x y z
N MET A 1 -0.18 14.98 -30.10
CA MET A 1 -0.14 13.52 -30.38
C MET A 1 -1.50 12.82 -30.29
N PHE A 2 -2.30 12.97 -29.22
CA PHE A 2 -3.60 12.29 -29.12
C PHE A 2 -4.61 12.77 -30.18
N LEU A 3 -4.76 14.09 -30.35
CA LEU A 3 -5.67 14.71 -31.34
C LEU A 3 -5.39 14.28 -32.79
N HIS A 4 -4.13 14.33 -33.26
CA HIS A 4 -3.78 13.92 -34.63
C HIS A 4 -4.10 12.45 -34.94
N ARG A 5 -3.95 11.57 -33.93
CA ARG A 5 -4.25 10.15 -34.07
C ARG A 5 -5.76 9.87 -34.10
N GLU A 6 -6.57 10.68 -33.42
CA GLU A 6 -8.04 10.59 -33.50
C GLU A 6 -8.57 11.18 -34.81
N GLU A 7 -7.97 12.25 -35.31
CA GLU A 7 -8.33 12.89 -36.58
C GLU A 7 -7.76 12.17 -37.82
N GLY A 8 -7.04 11.05 -37.63
CA GLY A 8 -6.45 10.27 -38.74
C GLY A 8 -5.38 11.01 -39.54
N VAL A 9 -4.78 12.06 -38.96
CA VAL A 9 -3.74 12.85 -39.61
C VAL A 9 -2.37 12.31 -39.21
N ASP A 10 -1.64 11.76 -40.18
CA ASP A 10 -0.26 11.34 -39.98
C ASP A 10 0.64 12.56 -39.76
N MET A 11 1.30 12.58 -38.61
CA MET A 11 2.23 13.62 -38.20
C MET A 11 3.65 13.11 -38.44
N THR A 12 4.49 13.91 -39.09
CA THR A 12 5.90 13.54 -39.30
C THR A 12 6.64 13.43 -37.96
N ASP A 13 7.64 12.55 -37.90
CA ASP A 13 8.44 12.34 -36.67
C ASP A 13 9.10 13.64 -36.18
N ASP A 14 9.50 14.51 -37.12
CA ASP A 14 10.09 15.83 -36.82
C ASP A 14 9.08 16.79 -36.19
N MET A 15 7.84 16.86 -36.71
CA MET A 15 6.77 17.64 -36.09
C MET A 15 6.39 17.09 -34.71
N ALA A 16 6.44 15.77 -34.54
CA ALA A 16 6.18 15.13 -33.25
C ALA A 16 7.25 15.50 -32.21
N ALA A 17 8.51 15.52 -32.60
CA ALA A 17 9.63 15.96 -31.77
C ALA A 17 9.52 17.46 -31.45
N MET A 18 9.30 18.31 -32.45
CA MET A 18 9.11 19.75 -32.27
C MET A 18 7.95 20.08 -31.33
N MET A 19 6.79 19.43 -31.48
CA MET A 19 5.66 19.64 -30.56
C MET A 19 5.99 19.19 -29.13
N LYS A 20 6.73 18.09 -28.98
CA LYS A 20 7.14 17.62 -27.65
C LYS A 20 8.09 18.61 -27.00
N ASP A 21 9.04 19.15 -27.74
CA ASP A 21 10.01 20.13 -27.27
C ASP A 21 9.34 21.48 -27.01
N TYR A 22 8.39 21.89 -27.86
CA TYR A 22 7.56 23.06 -27.62
C TYR A 22 6.71 22.92 -26.35
N VAL A 23 6.03 21.78 -26.15
CA VAL A 23 5.25 21.53 -24.92
C VAL A 23 6.16 21.49 -23.69
N SER A 24 7.37 20.93 -23.83
CA SER A 24 8.37 20.92 -22.76
C SER A 24 8.83 22.34 -22.42
N GLY A 25 9.27 23.11 -23.42
CA GLY A 25 9.74 24.49 -23.26
C GLY A 25 8.64 25.46 -22.81
N TYR A 26 7.40 25.26 -23.27
CA TYR A 26 6.24 26.02 -22.81
C TYR A 26 5.95 25.77 -21.33
N LYS A 27 6.04 24.51 -20.88
CA LYS A 27 5.83 24.15 -19.46
C LYS A 27 6.98 24.60 -18.56
N SER A 28 8.22 24.58 -19.04
CA SER A 28 9.39 24.84 -18.18
C SER A 28 9.86 26.29 -18.17
N ASP A 29 9.80 27.02 -19.29
CA ASP A 29 10.32 28.39 -19.37
C ASP A 29 9.19 29.42 -19.25
N LYS A 30 8.18 29.32 -20.12
CA LYS A 30 7.06 30.28 -20.10
C LYS A 30 6.22 30.17 -18.83
N PHE A 31 5.83 28.95 -18.44
CA PHE A 31 5.00 28.75 -17.25
C PHE A 31 5.75 29.06 -15.95
N ALA A 32 7.07 28.80 -15.90
CA ALA A 32 7.89 29.20 -14.75
C ALA A 32 8.03 30.72 -14.64
N LYS A 33 8.23 31.43 -15.76
CA LYS A 33 8.23 32.90 -15.82
C LYS A 33 6.87 33.50 -15.42
N LEU A 34 5.78 32.90 -15.87
CA LEU A 34 4.43 33.33 -15.48
C LEU A 34 4.17 33.11 -13.98
N LYS A 35 4.75 32.06 -13.39
CA LYS A 35 4.71 31.85 -11.94
C LYS A 35 5.52 32.94 -11.24
N ASP A 36 6.76 33.14 -11.67
CA ASP A 36 7.67 34.15 -11.10
C ASP A 36 7.10 35.58 -11.19
N SER A 37 6.43 35.93 -12.30
CA SER A 37 5.74 37.21 -12.47
C SER A 37 4.42 37.31 -11.70
N GLY A 38 3.94 36.22 -11.09
CA GLY A 38 2.67 36.17 -10.35
C GLY A 38 1.43 36.14 -11.23
N GLU A 39 1.59 36.03 -12.56
CA GLU A 39 0.48 35.96 -13.52
C GLU A 39 -0.28 34.62 -13.46
N VAL A 40 0.39 33.55 -12.98
CA VAL A 40 -0.28 32.27 -12.69
C VAL A 40 0.03 31.80 -11.26
N PRO A 41 -0.90 31.08 -10.61
CA PRO A 41 -0.69 30.54 -9.27
C PRO A 41 0.54 29.63 -9.19
N MET A 42 1.27 29.72 -8.07
CA MET A 42 2.44 28.88 -7.79
C MET A 42 2.08 27.39 -7.78
N THR A 43 0.91 27.07 -7.26
CA THR A 43 0.38 25.72 -7.06
C THR A 43 -0.73 25.41 -8.06
N GLU A 44 -0.73 24.18 -8.59
CA GLU A 44 -1.76 23.71 -9.51
C GLU A 44 -2.75 22.74 -8.82
N GLY A 45 -4.04 23.01 -9.01
CA GLY A 45 -5.14 22.21 -8.49
C GLY A 45 -5.37 22.35 -6.98
N LYS A 46 -6.30 21.56 -6.44
CA LYS A 46 -6.72 21.64 -5.04
C LYS A 46 -5.59 21.37 -4.06
N ALA A 47 -5.51 22.15 -2.98
CA ALA A 47 -4.50 22.01 -1.92
C ALA A 47 -4.71 20.74 -1.09
N PRO A 48 -3.64 20.16 -0.50
CA PRO A 48 -3.78 19.13 0.52
C PRO A 48 -4.50 19.69 1.74
N LEU A 49 -5.53 18.98 2.22
CA LEU A 49 -6.22 19.34 3.46
C LEU A 49 -5.32 19.00 4.66
N SER A 50 -5.15 19.93 5.60
CA SER A 50 -4.46 19.64 6.85
C SER A 50 -5.26 18.62 7.68
N PHE A 51 -4.60 17.94 8.61
CA PHE A 51 -5.29 17.00 9.51
C PHE A 51 -6.34 17.70 10.38
N GLU A 52 -6.02 18.90 10.88
CA GLU A 52 -7.00 19.71 11.64
C GLU A 52 -8.16 20.17 10.76
N GLY A 53 -7.92 20.57 9.50
CA GLY A 53 -9.00 20.90 8.57
C GLY A 53 -9.91 19.71 8.27
N TYR A 54 -9.34 18.49 8.18
CA TYR A 54 -10.12 17.27 8.08
C TYR A 54 -10.99 17.02 9.31
N ARG A 55 -10.41 17.13 10.52
CA ARG A 55 -11.16 16.96 11.78
C ARG A 55 -12.25 17.99 11.92
N TYR A 56 -11.97 19.26 11.62
CA TYR A 56 -12.94 20.36 11.63
C TYR A 56 -14.15 20.04 10.76
N LEU A 57 -13.94 19.67 9.49
CA LEU A 57 -15.03 19.32 8.57
C LEU A 57 -15.80 18.07 9.02
N ALA A 58 -15.12 17.06 9.58
CA ALA A 58 -15.76 15.87 10.12
C ALA A 58 -16.65 16.19 11.32
N GLN A 59 -16.14 17.02 12.24
CA GLN A 59 -16.84 17.45 13.43
C GLN A 59 -18.07 18.28 13.06
N HIS A 60 -17.94 19.20 12.10
CA HIS A 60 -19.05 20.00 11.62
C HIS A 60 -20.13 19.16 10.93
N ALA A 61 -19.74 18.15 10.15
CA ALA A 61 -20.68 17.22 9.55
C ALA A 61 -21.46 16.46 10.65
N ILE A 62 -20.79 15.79 11.58
CA ILE A 62 -21.47 14.94 12.57
C ILE A 62 -22.32 15.74 13.59
N SER A 63 -21.96 16.99 13.87
CA SER A 63 -22.71 17.85 14.80
C SER A 63 -23.88 18.59 14.15
N SER A 64 -24.16 18.36 12.87
CA SER A 64 -25.26 19.07 12.18
C SER A 64 -26.61 18.82 12.85
N THR A 65 -27.42 19.88 12.92
CA THR A 65 -28.79 19.84 13.45
C THR A 65 -29.85 19.90 12.35
N THR A 66 -29.42 19.97 11.09
CA THR A 66 -30.27 20.08 9.90
C THR A 66 -29.91 19.01 8.86
N ASP A 67 -30.86 18.71 7.98
CA ASP A 67 -30.75 17.74 6.88
C ASP A 67 -30.00 16.45 7.26
N PHE A 68 -30.58 15.72 8.23
CA PHE A 68 -30.01 14.46 8.72
C PHE A 68 -29.82 13.42 7.60
N SER A 69 -30.63 13.47 6.54
CA SER A 69 -30.51 12.57 5.40
C SER A 69 -29.20 12.79 4.64
N LEU A 70 -28.90 14.06 4.33
CA LEU A 70 -27.63 14.42 3.70
C LEU A 70 -26.45 14.11 4.62
N VAL A 71 -26.50 14.62 5.85
CA VAL A 71 -25.40 14.57 6.82
C VAL A 71 -25.01 13.14 7.18
N ALA A 72 -26.00 12.26 7.41
CA ALA A 72 -25.75 10.86 7.71
C ALA A 72 -24.92 10.18 6.63
N THR A 73 -25.02 10.63 5.37
CA THR A 73 -24.20 10.11 4.26
C THR A 73 -22.89 10.88 4.06
N VAL A 74 -22.88 12.19 4.29
CA VAL A 74 -21.69 13.04 4.08
C VAL A 74 -20.59 12.72 5.08
N HIS A 75 -20.92 12.61 6.37
CA HIS A 75 -19.95 12.32 7.44
C HIS A 75 -19.08 11.08 7.15
N PRO A 76 -19.66 9.88 6.99
CA PRO A 76 -18.90 8.68 6.63
C PRO A 76 -18.24 8.78 5.25
N PHE A 77 -18.81 9.51 4.28
CA PHE A 77 -18.20 9.68 2.97
C PHE A 77 -16.88 10.45 3.05
N LEU A 78 -16.84 11.54 3.83
CA LEU A 78 -15.63 12.34 4.00
C LEU A 78 -14.56 11.57 4.79
N VAL A 79 -14.98 10.84 5.83
CA VAL A 79 -14.09 10.02 6.67
C VAL A 79 -13.50 8.88 5.85
N LEU A 80 -14.29 8.24 4.99
CA LEU A 80 -13.79 7.20 4.08
C LEU A 80 -12.93 7.77 2.95
N CYS A 81 -13.21 8.96 2.41
CA CYS A 81 -12.30 9.59 1.43
C CYS A 81 -10.89 9.77 2.00
N TRP A 82 -10.80 10.17 3.28
CA TRP A 82 -9.54 10.30 4.01
C TRP A 82 -8.90 8.93 4.27
N ASN A 83 -9.60 8.03 4.98
CA ASN A 83 -9.03 6.76 5.41
C ASN A 83 -8.68 5.81 4.24
N LEU A 84 -9.48 5.80 3.18
CA LEU A 84 -9.17 5.02 1.97
C LEU A 84 -8.11 5.69 1.09
N MET A 85 -7.77 6.96 1.35
CA MET A 85 -6.94 7.77 0.45
C MET A 85 -7.47 7.73 -0.99
N ALA A 86 -8.79 7.75 -1.15
CA ALA A 86 -9.46 7.49 -2.41
C ALA A 86 -9.99 8.77 -3.05
N ARG A 87 -10.25 8.73 -4.36
CA ARG A 87 -11.01 9.80 -5.02
C ARG A 87 -12.47 9.68 -4.63
N ALA A 88 -13.19 10.80 -4.55
CA ALA A 88 -14.63 10.78 -4.28
C ALA A 88 -15.42 9.89 -5.24
N VAL A 89 -15.03 9.80 -6.53
CA VAL A 89 -15.65 8.86 -7.49
C VAL A 89 -15.51 7.40 -7.01
N SER A 90 -14.31 7.00 -6.59
CA SER A 90 -14.04 5.65 -6.08
C SER A 90 -14.78 5.38 -4.77
N THR A 91 -14.85 6.37 -3.87
CA THR A 91 -15.64 6.26 -2.63
C THR A 91 -17.13 6.13 -2.93
N SER A 92 -17.66 6.88 -3.91
CA SER A 92 -19.07 6.82 -4.30
C SER A 92 -19.49 5.50 -4.96
N SER A 93 -18.54 4.75 -5.52
CA SER A 93 -18.81 3.44 -6.14
C SER A 93 -18.68 2.25 -5.18
N ILE A 94 -18.44 2.50 -3.88
CA ILE A 94 -18.36 1.41 -2.89
C ILE A 94 -19.73 0.76 -2.75
N ARG A 95 -19.75 -0.58 -2.78
CA ARG A 95 -20.93 -1.40 -2.54
C ARG A 95 -20.72 -2.30 -1.33
N TYR A 96 -21.78 -2.85 -0.75
CA TYR A 96 -21.66 -3.74 0.40
C TYR A 96 -20.81 -4.99 0.10
N GLU A 97 -20.85 -5.51 -1.13
CA GLU A 97 -20.07 -6.67 -1.58
C GLU A 97 -18.56 -6.40 -1.56
N HIS A 98 -18.14 -5.14 -1.59
CA HIS A 98 -16.74 -4.74 -1.56
C HIS A 98 -16.13 -4.78 -0.17
N ILE A 99 -16.98 -4.92 0.86
CA ILE A 99 -16.62 -4.70 2.25
C ILE A 99 -16.62 -6.05 2.99
N ALA A 100 -15.57 -6.29 3.76
CA ALA A 100 -15.48 -7.42 4.68
C ALA A 100 -14.65 -7.03 5.90
N TRP A 101 -14.82 -7.74 7.01
CA TRP A 101 -13.96 -7.61 8.18
C TRP A 101 -12.91 -8.73 8.20
N ARG A 102 -11.65 -8.40 8.52
CA ARG A 102 -10.58 -9.41 8.72
C ARG A 102 -9.63 -8.97 9.84
N GLY A 103 -9.41 -9.87 10.80
CA GLY A 103 -8.58 -9.57 11.97
C GLY A 103 -9.16 -8.41 12.77
N ASP A 104 -8.38 -7.33 12.86
CA ASP A 104 -8.71 -6.09 13.57
C ASP A 104 -9.13 -4.93 12.64
N ALA A 105 -9.37 -5.20 11.35
CA ALA A 105 -9.61 -4.17 10.34
C ALA A 105 -10.81 -4.46 9.44
N LEU A 106 -11.47 -3.38 9.02
CA LEU A 106 -12.40 -3.37 7.90
C LEU A 106 -11.61 -3.31 6.59
N GLN A 107 -11.89 -4.21 5.65
CA GLN A 107 -11.28 -4.23 4.32
C GLN A 107 -12.27 -3.78 3.26
N ILE A 108 -11.83 -2.89 2.37
CA ILE A 108 -12.58 -2.49 1.17
C ILE A 108 -11.75 -2.79 -0.08
N ARG A 109 -12.35 -3.53 -1.02
CA ARG A 109 -11.75 -3.86 -2.33
C ARG A 109 -12.42 -3.06 -3.43
N TYR A 110 -11.66 -2.49 -4.34
CA TYR A 110 -12.19 -1.84 -5.54
C TYR A 110 -12.16 -2.80 -6.72
N GLY A 111 -13.28 -2.95 -7.43
CA GLY A 111 -13.32 -3.69 -8.70
C GLY A 111 -12.75 -2.92 -9.89
N LEU A 112 -12.76 -1.58 -9.83
CA LEU A 112 -12.25 -0.70 -10.88
C LEU A 112 -11.57 0.52 -10.27
N MET A 113 -10.35 0.84 -10.71
CA MET A 113 -9.64 2.06 -10.32
C MET A 113 -9.13 2.81 -11.54
N LYS A 114 -8.95 4.14 -11.44
CA LYS A 114 -8.50 4.96 -12.59
C LYS A 114 -7.19 4.44 -13.20
N ASN A 115 -6.26 4.04 -12.35
CA ASN A 115 -4.94 3.52 -12.68
C ASN A 115 -4.93 2.00 -12.91
N ASP A 116 -6.07 1.33 -12.76
CA ASP A 116 -6.24 -0.11 -12.93
C ASP A 116 -7.63 -0.40 -13.49
N GLN A 117 -7.79 -0.13 -14.80
CA GLN A 117 -9.03 -0.35 -15.53
C GLN A 117 -9.33 -1.84 -15.75
N GLU A 118 -8.32 -2.70 -15.61
CA GLU A 118 -8.43 -4.15 -15.79
C GLU A 118 -8.66 -4.89 -14.46
N GLY A 119 -8.68 -4.17 -13.32
CA GLY A 119 -8.90 -4.73 -11.99
C GLY A 119 -7.80 -5.68 -11.50
N ARG A 120 -6.59 -5.60 -12.08
CA ARG A 120 -5.48 -6.51 -11.76
C ARG A 120 -4.77 -6.18 -10.44
N MET A 121 -4.99 -4.99 -9.91
CA MET A 121 -4.39 -4.44 -8.69
C MET A 121 -5.49 -4.13 -7.65
N SER A 122 -6.51 -5.00 -7.56
CA SER A 122 -7.63 -4.87 -6.62
C SER A 122 -7.29 -5.33 -5.19
N PHE A 123 -6.22 -4.78 -4.61
CA PHE A 123 -5.81 -5.13 -3.25
C PHE A 123 -6.79 -4.53 -2.21
N PRO A 124 -7.04 -5.25 -1.09
CA PRO A 124 -7.90 -4.75 -0.03
C PRO A 124 -7.22 -3.61 0.73
N ARG A 125 -7.95 -2.52 0.94
CA ARG A 125 -7.53 -1.41 1.80
C ARG A 125 -8.04 -1.61 3.21
N HIS A 126 -7.12 -1.65 4.17
CA HIS A 126 -7.41 -1.85 5.58
C HIS A 126 -7.79 -0.52 6.24
N ILE A 127 -8.93 -0.49 6.93
CA ILE A 127 -9.45 0.65 7.67
C ILE A 127 -9.62 0.21 9.13
N TYR A 128 -9.14 1.03 10.05
CA TYR A 128 -9.12 0.73 11.47
C TYR A 128 -10.07 1.65 12.24
N ALA A 129 -10.48 1.25 13.43
CA ALA A 129 -11.19 2.15 14.32
C ALA A 129 -10.24 3.21 14.90
N SER A 130 -10.79 4.39 15.23
CA SER A 130 -10.14 5.40 16.06
C SER A 130 -11.01 5.64 17.31
N PRO A 131 -10.96 4.74 18.31
CA PRO A 131 -11.86 4.79 19.47
C PRO A 131 -11.63 6.02 20.36
N LEU A 132 -10.45 6.63 20.27
CA LEU A 132 -10.09 7.82 21.05
C LEU A 132 -10.56 9.13 20.42
N ARG A 133 -10.91 9.12 19.12
CA ARG A 133 -11.36 10.30 18.37
C ARG A 133 -12.60 9.93 17.54
N PRO A 134 -13.77 9.88 18.20
CA PRO A 134 -15.01 9.37 17.60
C PRO A 134 -15.45 10.19 16.38
N GLU A 135 -15.15 11.50 16.35
CA GLU A 135 -15.54 12.43 15.30
C GLU A 135 -14.97 12.08 13.92
N ILE A 136 -13.85 11.34 13.87
CA ILE A 136 -13.24 10.84 12.64
C ILE A 136 -13.10 9.32 12.60
N CYS A 137 -13.73 8.59 13.52
CA CYS A 137 -13.64 7.13 13.53
C CYS A 137 -14.43 6.54 12.35
N PRO A 138 -13.77 5.88 11.38
CA PRO A 138 -14.46 5.35 10.21
C PRO A 138 -15.48 4.27 10.56
N ILE A 139 -15.16 3.42 11.55
CA ILE A 139 -16.05 2.35 12.00
C ILE A 139 -17.30 2.93 12.66
N LEU A 140 -17.16 3.93 13.53
CA LEU A 140 -18.30 4.62 14.14
C LEU A 140 -19.14 5.35 13.08
N SER A 141 -18.49 6.07 12.14
CA SER A 141 -19.20 6.81 11.09
C SER A 141 -20.06 5.89 10.22
N LEU A 142 -19.54 4.69 9.88
CA LEU A 142 -20.28 3.66 9.15
C LEU A 142 -21.41 3.05 9.99
N ALA A 143 -21.21 2.90 11.29
CA ALA A 143 -22.25 2.39 12.17
C ALA A 143 -23.41 3.38 12.26
N ILE A 144 -23.14 4.68 12.42
CA ILE A 144 -24.17 5.73 12.40
C ILE A 144 -24.92 5.66 11.06
N LEU A 145 -24.23 5.59 9.93
CA LEU A 145 -24.87 5.46 8.62
C LEU A 145 -25.79 4.26 8.51
N LEU A 146 -25.29 3.08 8.87
CA LEU A 146 -25.98 1.81 8.70
C LEU A 146 -27.23 1.74 9.56
N PHE A 147 -27.13 2.11 10.84
CA PHE A 147 -28.22 1.98 11.79
C PHE A 147 -29.18 3.19 11.79
N THR A 148 -28.79 4.32 11.21
CA THR A 148 -29.72 5.45 10.99
C THR A 148 -30.56 5.24 9.73
N ARG A 149 -30.11 4.40 8.80
CA ARG A 149 -30.86 4.10 7.58
C ARG A 149 -32.10 3.28 7.90
N GLY A 150 -33.18 3.60 7.18
CA GLY A 150 -34.39 2.80 7.22
C GLY A 150 -34.20 1.38 6.68
N PRO A 151 -35.24 0.53 6.84
CA PRO A 151 -35.23 -0.86 6.39
C PRO A 151 -34.78 -0.99 4.93
N GLN A 152 -33.89 -1.94 4.65
CA GLN A 152 -33.51 -2.26 3.27
C GLN A 152 -34.36 -3.43 2.78
N LEU A 153 -34.95 -3.28 1.59
CA LEU A 153 -35.80 -4.28 0.98
C LEU A 153 -35.01 -5.07 -0.08
N PRO A 154 -35.49 -6.27 -0.48
CA PRO A 154 -34.98 -6.94 -1.67
C PRO A 154 -35.04 -6.00 -2.88
N GLY A 155 -33.91 -5.80 -3.56
CA GLY A 155 -33.78 -4.85 -4.68
C GLY A 155 -33.37 -3.42 -4.29
N SER A 156 -33.22 -3.10 -3.00
CA SER A 156 -32.61 -1.84 -2.57
C SER A 156 -31.19 -1.68 -3.15
N PRO A 157 -30.72 -0.44 -3.41
CA PRO A 157 -29.39 -0.22 -3.95
C PRO A 157 -28.28 -0.79 -3.07
N THR A 158 -27.33 -1.50 -3.68
CA THR A 158 -26.17 -2.04 -2.94
C THR A 158 -25.04 -1.02 -2.75
N LEU A 159 -25.19 0.17 -3.34
CA LEU A 159 -24.25 1.28 -3.18
C LEU A 159 -24.28 1.81 -1.75
N LEU A 160 -23.13 1.78 -1.08
CA LEU A 160 -22.98 2.19 0.32
C LEU A 160 -23.44 3.63 0.54
N PHE A 161 -23.27 4.55 -0.42
CA PHE A 161 -23.67 5.95 -0.26
C PHE A 161 -24.87 6.36 -1.11
N GLY A 162 -25.49 5.40 -1.81
CA GLY A 162 -26.52 5.67 -2.80
C GLY A 162 -26.00 6.43 -4.03
N TYR A 163 -26.92 6.76 -4.93
CA TYR A 163 -26.60 7.49 -6.16
C TYR A 163 -26.23 8.95 -5.88
N ASN A 164 -25.44 9.53 -6.79
CA ASN A 164 -25.01 10.93 -6.75
C ASN A 164 -24.28 11.34 -5.45
N ALA A 165 -23.71 10.38 -4.71
CA ALA A 165 -23.07 10.63 -3.43
C ALA A 165 -21.89 11.63 -3.55
N LYS A 166 -21.11 11.54 -4.63
CA LYS A 166 -20.02 12.47 -4.92
C LYS A 166 -20.55 13.89 -5.11
N GLU A 167 -21.61 14.06 -5.88
CA GLU A 167 -22.20 15.37 -6.21
C GLU A 167 -22.79 16.01 -4.95
N ARG A 168 -23.55 15.23 -4.16
CA ARG A 168 -24.09 15.66 -2.85
C ARG A 168 -22.97 16.07 -1.89
N PHE A 169 -21.92 15.26 -1.79
CA PHE A 169 -20.75 15.57 -0.96
C PHE A 169 -20.02 16.83 -1.45
N SER A 170 -19.83 16.99 -2.76
CA SER A 170 -19.15 18.15 -3.33
C SER A 170 -19.92 19.44 -3.11
N ALA A 171 -21.25 19.40 -3.24
CA ALA A 171 -22.12 20.54 -2.96
C ALA A 171 -22.10 20.90 -1.47
N TRP A 172 -22.22 19.91 -0.58
CA TRP A 172 -22.10 20.12 0.85
C TRP A 172 -20.75 20.75 1.21
N LEU A 173 -19.64 20.19 0.71
CA LEU A 173 -18.29 20.68 1.01
C LEU A 173 -18.11 22.14 0.59
N HIS A 174 -18.57 22.49 -0.61
CA HIS A 174 -18.52 23.86 -1.11
C HIS A 174 -19.31 24.82 -0.21
N ASN A 175 -20.55 24.45 0.13
CA ASN A 175 -21.42 25.28 0.95
C ASN A 175 -20.90 25.43 2.39
N THR A 176 -20.39 24.35 2.99
CA THR A 176 -19.78 24.39 4.32
C THR A 176 -18.53 25.25 4.34
N CYS A 177 -17.63 25.12 3.35
CA CYS A 177 -16.45 25.97 3.26
C CYS A 177 -16.81 27.45 3.05
N ALA A 178 -17.85 27.75 2.26
CA ALA A 178 -18.32 29.12 2.05
C ALA A 178 -18.98 29.72 3.30
N LEU A 179 -19.70 28.92 4.09
CA LEU A 179 -20.33 29.37 5.33
C LEU A 179 -19.31 29.62 6.45
N HIS A 180 -18.20 28.89 6.43
CA HIS A 180 -17.14 28.93 7.45
C HIS A 180 -15.82 29.48 6.90
N GLU A 181 -15.89 30.47 6.03
CA GLU A 181 -14.72 31.02 5.32
C GLU A 181 -13.60 31.43 6.30
N ASP A 182 -13.93 32.20 7.33
CA ASP A 182 -12.96 32.70 8.31
C ASP A 182 -12.20 31.56 9.01
N ASP A 183 -12.89 30.49 9.40
CA ASP A 183 -12.27 29.32 10.03
C ASP A 183 -11.35 28.57 9.05
N ILE A 184 -11.78 28.43 7.78
CA ILE A 184 -10.99 27.78 6.73
C ILE A 184 -9.73 28.59 6.42
N VAL A 185 -9.83 29.92 6.37
CA VAL A 185 -8.71 30.84 6.17
C VAL A 185 -7.77 30.83 7.37
N ALA A 186 -8.28 30.81 8.59
CA ALA A 186 -7.48 30.70 9.82
C ALA A 186 -6.66 29.41 9.86
N MET A 187 -7.14 28.33 9.22
CA MET A 187 -6.40 27.08 9.03
C MET A 187 -5.40 27.11 7.86
N GLY A 188 -5.23 28.27 7.19
CA GLY A 188 -4.28 28.47 6.09
C GLY A 188 -4.75 27.94 4.75
N LEU A 189 -6.06 27.81 4.53
CA LEU A 189 -6.64 27.28 3.29
C LEU A 189 -7.54 28.33 2.63
N SER A 190 -7.48 28.45 1.30
CA SER A 190 -8.51 29.17 0.53
C SER A 190 -9.65 28.22 0.19
N ILE A 191 -10.91 28.69 0.23
CA ILE A 191 -12.08 27.93 -0.24
C ILE A 191 -11.86 27.45 -1.68
N SER A 192 -11.25 28.29 -2.52
CA SER A 192 -10.95 27.97 -3.92
C SER A 192 -9.99 26.79 -4.07
N ASP A 193 -9.18 26.51 -3.05
CA ASP A 193 -8.21 25.42 -3.01
C ASP A 193 -8.75 24.14 -2.36
N VAL A 194 -9.88 24.22 -1.66
CA VAL A 194 -10.54 23.06 -1.05
C VAL A 194 -11.45 22.38 -2.07
N GLY A 195 -11.42 21.05 -2.08
CA GLY A 195 -12.29 20.22 -2.90
C GLY A 195 -12.17 18.76 -2.56
N THR A 196 -12.92 17.91 -3.26
CA THR A 196 -12.95 16.45 -2.98
C THR A 196 -11.56 15.78 -3.10
N HIS A 197 -10.65 16.35 -3.88
CA HIS A 197 -9.27 15.87 -3.99
C HIS A 197 -8.37 16.24 -2.81
N SER A 198 -8.73 17.26 -2.02
CA SER A 198 -7.94 17.76 -0.89
C SER A 198 -7.77 16.70 0.20
N PHE A 199 -8.77 15.86 0.44
CA PHE A 199 -8.71 14.77 1.44
C PHE A 199 -7.60 13.76 1.12
N ARG A 200 -7.61 13.20 -0.10
CA ARG A 200 -6.61 12.23 -0.55
C ARG A 200 -5.20 12.82 -0.59
N LYS A 201 -5.05 14.08 -0.99
CA LYS A 201 -3.76 14.79 -0.98
C LYS A 201 -3.31 15.07 0.46
N GLY A 202 -4.23 15.46 1.33
CA GLY A 202 -4.03 15.78 2.74
C GLY A 202 -3.45 14.60 3.50
N VAL A 203 -4.17 13.48 3.55
CA VAL A 203 -3.70 12.26 4.21
C VAL A 203 -2.36 11.77 3.67
N ALA A 204 -2.15 11.79 2.34
CA ALA A 204 -0.88 11.38 1.75
C ALA A 204 0.28 12.28 2.20
N SER A 205 0.03 13.59 2.27
CA SER A 205 1.03 14.57 2.72
C SER A 205 1.32 14.41 4.20
N THR A 206 0.29 14.29 5.05
CA THR A 206 0.45 14.10 6.50
C THR A 206 1.26 12.84 6.80
N LEU A 207 0.90 11.70 6.22
CA LEU A 207 1.58 10.44 6.48
C LEU A 207 3.01 10.42 5.96
N SER A 208 3.26 10.99 4.78
CA SER A 208 4.62 11.05 4.20
C SER A 208 5.57 11.95 5.01
N ASN A 209 5.03 12.91 5.77
CA ASN A 209 5.79 13.84 6.59
C ASN A 209 5.82 13.47 8.08
N THR A 210 5.26 12.31 8.46
CA THR A 210 5.24 11.87 9.88
C THR A 210 6.54 11.12 10.20
N PRO A 211 7.39 11.62 11.15
CA PRO A 211 8.56 10.88 11.60
C PRO A 211 8.17 9.53 12.21
N GLY A 212 8.82 8.45 11.79
CA GLY A 212 8.46 7.07 12.16
C GLY A 212 7.20 6.55 11.44
N GLY A 213 6.63 7.33 10.53
CA GLY A 213 5.44 7.01 9.75
C GLY A 213 5.65 5.95 8.67
N PRO A 214 4.58 5.60 7.94
CA PRO A 214 4.65 4.64 6.84
C PRO A 214 5.59 5.08 5.72
N GLN A 215 6.19 4.11 5.03
CA GLN A 215 7.04 4.38 3.87
C GLN A 215 6.25 5.08 2.77
N ALA A 216 6.84 6.11 2.16
CA ALA A 216 6.21 6.91 1.11
C ALA A 216 5.65 6.05 -0.04
N VAL A 217 6.35 4.97 -0.40
CA VAL A 217 5.90 4.01 -1.42
C VAL A 217 4.56 3.37 -1.06
N SER A 218 4.36 2.92 0.18
CA SER A 218 3.09 2.36 0.64
C SER A 218 1.98 3.42 0.62
N VAL A 219 2.31 4.66 1.00
CA VAL A 219 1.38 5.80 0.93
C VAL A 219 0.97 6.08 -0.52
N TRP A 220 1.90 6.04 -1.48
CA TRP A 220 1.62 6.29 -2.89
C TRP A 220 0.81 5.16 -3.54
N LEU A 221 1.13 3.90 -3.23
CA LEU A 221 0.36 2.74 -3.66
C LEU A 221 -1.08 2.84 -3.15
N ARG A 222 -1.27 3.10 -1.85
CA ARG A 222 -2.60 3.33 -1.30
C ARG A 222 -3.25 4.57 -1.92
N ALA A 223 -2.57 5.69 -2.14
CA ALA A 223 -3.19 6.84 -2.82
C ALA A 223 -3.56 6.58 -4.30
N GLY A 224 -3.17 5.44 -4.88
CA GLY A 224 -3.37 5.11 -6.29
C GLY A 224 -2.57 6.05 -7.20
N TRP A 225 -1.36 6.41 -6.77
CA TRP A 225 -0.43 7.25 -7.52
C TRP A 225 0.52 6.37 -8.32
N SER A 226 0.97 6.88 -9.47
CA SER A 226 1.93 6.14 -10.30
C SER A 226 3.30 6.17 -9.64
N LEU A 227 3.93 5.00 -9.52
CA LEU A 227 5.34 4.86 -9.14
C LEU A 227 6.30 5.10 -10.32
N GLY A 228 5.78 5.47 -11.51
CA GLY A 228 6.56 5.52 -12.74
C GLY A 228 6.84 4.14 -13.34
N SER A 229 7.55 4.13 -14.47
CA SER A 229 7.69 2.95 -15.34
C SER A 229 8.62 1.87 -14.79
N VAL A 230 9.60 2.24 -13.96
CA VAL A 230 10.60 1.32 -13.40
C VAL A 230 10.11 0.76 -12.07
N GLN A 231 9.86 1.62 -11.08
CA GLN A 231 9.46 1.18 -9.74
C GLN A 231 8.14 0.39 -9.77
N GLY A 232 7.17 0.78 -10.60
CA GLY A 232 5.90 0.07 -10.75
C GLY A 232 6.00 -1.37 -11.31
N ARG A 233 7.18 -1.81 -11.79
CA ARG A 233 7.41 -3.20 -12.24
C ARG A 233 7.92 -4.12 -11.13
N TYR A 234 8.50 -3.57 -10.08
CA TYR A 234 9.22 -4.33 -9.05
C TYR A 234 8.65 -4.12 -7.65
N ILE A 235 7.93 -3.02 -7.44
CA ILE A 235 7.31 -2.68 -6.17
C ILE A 235 5.83 -3.07 -6.23
N PHE A 236 5.45 -4.01 -5.38
CA PHE A 236 4.09 -4.50 -5.24
C PHE A 236 3.51 -4.09 -3.89
N GLU A 237 2.19 -4.03 -3.84
CA GLU A 237 1.46 -3.75 -2.60
C GLU A 237 1.59 -4.95 -1.65
N GLY A 238 2.22 -4.71 -0.49
CA GLY A 238 2.29 -5.67 0.61
C GLY A 238 1.23 -5.36 1.66
N SER A 239 0.56 -6.38 2.17
CA SER A 239 -0.50 -6.22 3.19
C SER A 239 -0.02 -5.45 4.41
N GLY A 240 1.19 -5.72 4.92
CA GLY A 240 1.74 -5.01 6.09
C GLY A 240 1.93 -3.50 5.86
N GLY A 241 2.32 -3.10 4.64
CA GLY A 241 2.45 -1.69 4.28
C GLY A 241 1.11 -0.97 4.25
N ASP A 242 0.10 -1.58 3.61
CA ASP A 242 -1.26 -1.01 3.58
C ASP A 242 -1.91 -0.97 4.98
N GLN A 243 -1.70 -2.01 5.78
CA GLN A 243 -2.16 -2.05 7.18
C GLN A 243 -1.58 -0.89 8.00
N PHE A 244 -0.27 -0.64 7.89
CA PHE A 244 0.36 0.47 8.62
C PHE A 244 -0.15 1.84 8.14
N VAL A 245 -0.24 2.05 6.82
CA VAL A 245 -0.81 3.28 6.25
C VAL A 245 -2.26 3.47 6.68
N GLY A 246 -3.07 2.41 6.64
CA GLY A 246 -4.47 2.42 7.01
C GLY A 246 -4.69 2.78 8.47
N ARG A 247 -3.88 2.22 9.37
CA ARG A 247 -3.93 2.53 10.80
C ARG A 247 -3.51 3.97 11.06
N ALA A 248 -2.42 4.43 10.46
CA ALA A 248 -1.98 5.82 10.58
C ALA A 248 -2.98 6.82 9.98
N ALA A 249 -3.68 6.47 8.89
CA ALA A 249 -4.69 7.32 8.27
C ALA A 249 -5.88 7.63 9.19
N THR A 250 -6.16 6.77 10.17
CA THR A 250 -7.17 7.03 11.20
C THR A 250 -6.80 8.17 12.14
N GLY A 251 -5.55 8.64 12.10
CA GLY A 251 -5.02 9.73 12.92
C GLY A 251 -4.52 9.32 14.30
N LEU A 252 -4.39 8.02 14.56
CA LEU A 252 -3.66 7.53 15.73
C LEU A 252 -2.20 7.99 15.63
N ASP A 253 -1.63 8.41 16.77
CA ASP A 253 -0.23 8.80 16.82
C ASP A 253 0.66 7.57 16.62
N VAL A 254 1.42 7.56 15.51
CA VAL A 254 2.34 6.46 15.14
C VAL A 254 3.40 6.21 16.22
N ASN A 255 3.71 7.21 17.03
CA ASN A 255 4.69 7.13 18.10
C ASN A 255 4.04 6.91 19.48
N GLY A 256 2.71 6.83 19.54
CA GLY A 256 1.97 6.61 20.78
C GLY A 256 1.74 5.13 21.09
N VAL A 257 1.60 4.80 22.37
CA VAL A 257 1.24 3.45 22.85
C VAL A 257 -0.13 3.03 22.30
N GLU A 258 -1.05 3.97 22.16
CA GLU A 258 -2.39 3.77 21.60
C GLU A 258 -2.42 3.55 20.08
N PHE A 259 -1.27 3.57 19.40
CA PHE A 259 -1.25 3.24 17.97
C PHE A 259 -1.81 1.83 17.72
N GLY A 260 -1.56 0.91 18.65
CA GLY A 260 -2.06 -0.46 18.61
C GLY A 260 -3.51 -0.64 19.05
N SER A 261 -4.29 0.43 19.26
CA SER A 261 -5.67 0.30 19.76
C SER A 261 -6.48 -0.63 18.86
N LEU A 262 -7.18 -1.56 19.49
CA LEU A 262 -8.13 -2.46 18.85
C LEU A 262 -9.50 -1.79 18.75
N PRO A 263 -10.28 -2.12 17.70
CA PRO A 263 -11.65 -1.65 17.57
C PRO A 263 -12.49 -2.15 18.75
N PRO A 264 -13.54 -1.42 19.16
CA PRO A 264 -14.54 -1.98 20.05
C PRO A 264 -15.14 -3.23 19.41
N HIS A 265 -15.23 -4.32 20.18
CA HIS A 265 -15.69 -5.60 19.68
C HIS A 265 -16.33 -6.41 20.80
N PHE A 266 -17.06 -7.46 20.43
CA PHE A 266 -17.59 -8.43 21.38
C PHE A 266 -16.68 -9.65 21.48
N GLY A 267 -16.74 -10.35 22.61
CA GLY A 267 -16.03 -11.61 22.81
C GLY A 267 -16.58 -12.73 21.92
N THR A 268 -15.96 -13.91 21.95
CA THR A 268 -16.40 -15.07 21.15
C THR A 268 -17.76 -15.64 21.58
N THR A 269 -18.25 -15.25 22.75
CA THR A 269 -19.50 -15.73 23.37
C THR A 269 -20.73 -14.97 22.90
N VAL A 270 -20.58 -13.75 22.39
CA VAL A 270 -21.71 -12.87 22.10
C VAL A 270 -22.11 -13.01 20.65
N VAL A 271 -23.15 -13.81 20.45
CA VAL A 271 -23.77 -14.02 19.14
C VAL A 271 -25.23 -13.62 19.26
N LEU A 272 -25.58 -12.46 18.71
CA LEU A 272 -26.98 -12.14 18.47
C LEU A 272 -27.56 -13.18 17.49
N SER A 273 -28.71 -13.74 17.85
CA SER A 273 -29.46 -14.61 16.95
C SER A 273 -29.89 -13.87 15.69
N SER A 274 -30.17 -14.59 14.60
CA SER A 274 -30.65 -13.98 13.35
C SER A 274 -31.90 -13.12 13.57
N THR A 275 -32.79 -13.52 14.49
CA THR A 275 -34.00 -12.74 14.83
C THR A 275 -33.68 -11.44 15.54
N GLN A 276 -32.68 -11.43 16.43
CA GLN A 276 -32.19 -10.20 17.07
C GLN A 276 -31.49 -9.28 16.07
N TRP A 277 -30.74 -9.82 15.11
CA TRP A 277 -30.16 -9.01 14.05
C TRP A 277 -31.22 -8.36 13.17
N GLU A 278 -32.24 -9.12 12.74
CA GLU A 278 -33.35 -8.59 11.95
C GLU A 278 -34.18 -7.55 12.72
N SER A 279 -34.27 -7.65 14.06
CA SER A 279 -35.02 -6.68 14.85
C SER A 279 -34.32 -5.33 14.96
N ILE A 280 -32.98 -5.30 15.01
CA ILE A 280 -32.20 -4.05 15.12
C ILE A 280 -31.76 -3.50 13.77
N LEU A 281 -31.68 -4.34 12.74
CA LEU A 281 -31.28 -3.99 11.38
C LEU A 281 -32.12 -4.78 10.36
N PRO A 282 -33.35 -4.34 10.07
CA PRO A 282 -34.23 -5.04 9.13
C PRO A 282 -33.61 -5.20 7.74
N GLY A 283 -33.61 -6.43 7.24
CA GLY A 283 -32.93 -6.83 6.01
C GLY A 283 -31.52 -7.38 6.25
N TYR A 284 -31.16 -7.69 7.51
CA TYR A 284 -29.83 -8.20 7.88
C TYR A 284 -29.41 -9.39 7.02
N ALA A 285 -30.26 -10.41 6.91
CA ALA A 285 -29.97 -11.64 6.18
C ALA A 285 -30.34 -11.57 4.69
N SER A 286 -31.35 -10.77 4.33
CA SER A 286 -31.91 -10.75 2.97
C SER A 286 -31.28 -9.71 2.03
N HIS A 287 -30.76 -8.61 2.57
CA HIS A 287 -30.19 -7.51 1.78
C HIS A 287 -28.66 -7.49 1.83
N TYR A 288 -28.06 -7.68 3.01
CA TYR A 288 -26.62 -7.52 3.16
C TYR A 288 -25.84 -8.81 2.80
N PRO A 289 -24.81 -8.70 1.94
CA PRO A 289 -23.99 -9.86 1.58
C PRO A 289 -23.23 -10.40 2.79
N GLU A 290 -22.91 -11.69 2.78
CA GLU A 290 -22.16 -12.35 3.85
C GLU A 290 -20.84 -11.66 4.17
N SER A 291 -20.14 -11.16 3.14
CA SER A 291 -18.93 -10.37 3.33
C SER A 291 -19.17 -9.15 4.22
N PHE A 292 -20.23 -8.37 3.99
CA PHE A 292 -20.53 -7.19 4.78
C PHE A 292 -21.04 -7.55 6.18
N ARG A 293 -21.78 -8.64 6.31
CA ARG A 293 -22.28 -9.12 7.62
C ARG A 293 -21.14 -9.39 8.61
N THR A 294 -19.94 -9.74 8.16
CA THR A 294 -18.77 -9.86 9.04
C THR A 294 -18.36 -8.55 9.74
N ALA A 295 -18.69 -7.38 9.17
CA ALA A 295 -18.36 -6.08 9.73
C ALA A 295 -19.42 -5.54 10.72
N ILE A 296 -20.68 -5.95 10.55
CA ILE A 296 -21.83 -5.43 11.32
C ILE A 296 -21.64 -5.57 12.84
N PRO A 297 -21.12 -6.68 13.40
CA PRO A 297 -20.84 -6.78 14.83
C PRO A 297 -19.89 -5.70 15.36
N PHE A 298 -18.86 -5.32 14.58
CA PHE A 298 -17.92 -4.26 14.96
C PHE A 298 -18.53 -2.87 14.86
N LEU A 299 -19.44 -2.66 13.90
CA LEU A 299 -20.23 -1.43 13.81
C LEU A 299 -21.14 -1.29 15.03
N LEU A 300 -21.83 -2.36 15.42
CA LEU A 300 -22.67 -2.37 16.61
C LEU A 300 -21.85 -2.14 17.89
N ALA A 301 -20.73 -2.84 18.06
CA ALA A 301 -19.84 -2.65 19.19
C ALA A 301 -19.32 -1.21 19.28
N SER A 302 -19.00 -0.59 18.13
CA SER A 302 -18.62 0.82 18.08
C SER A 302 -19.75 1.75 18.54
N LEU A 303 -21.02 1.47 18.21
CA LEU A 303 -22.14 2.27 18.74
C LEU A 303 -22.30 2.14 20.24
N VAL A 304 -22.19 0.92 20.79
CA VAL A 304 -22.28 0.66 22.23
C VAL A 304 -21.15 1.40 22.96
N PHE A 305 -19.91 1.27 22.47
CA PHE A 305 -18.73 1.93 23.05
C PHE A 305 -18.88 3.45 23.13
N HIS A 306 -19.41 4.06 22.07
CA HIS A 306 -19.52 5.52 21.94
C HIS A 306 -20.87 6.09 22.41
N GLN A 307 -21.72 5.33 23.09
CA GLN A 307 -23.09 5.74 23.41
C GLN A 307 -23.16 7.09 24.15
N LYS A 308 -22.27 7.32 25.14
CA LYS A 308 -22.21 8.59 25.89
C LYS A 308 -21.85 9.76 24.98
N TRP A 309 -20.85 9.58 24.12
CA TRP A 309 -20.39 10.61 23.19
C TRP A 309 -21.43 10.92 22.11
N LEU A 310 -22.15 9.91 21.62
CA LEU A 310 -23.23 10.09 20.65
C LEU A 310 -24.35 10.97 21.23
N LYS A 311 -24.77 10.70 22.48
CA LYS A 311 -25.79 11.50 23.18
C LYS A 311 -25.36 12.95 23.43
N SER A 312 -24.06 13.23 23.62
CA SER A 312 -23.57 14.59 23.82
C SER A 312 -23.31 15.36 22.53
N THR A 313 -23.05 14.65 21.42
CA THR A 313 -22.57 15.27 20.17
C THR A 313 -23.65 15.38 19.11
N LEU A 314 -24.49 14.35 18.95
CA LEU A 314 -25.55 14.37 17.97
C LEU A 314 -26.73 15.21 18.47
N SER A 315 -27.44 15.85 17.55
CA SER A 315 -28.70 16.52 17.87
C SER A 315 -29.67 15.56 18.57
N PRO A 316 -30.42 15.97 19.60
CA PRO A 316 -31.47 15.14 20.21
C PRO A 316 -32.54 14.67 19.21
N LYS A 317 -32.67 15.37 18.07
CA LYS A 317 -33.58 15.00 16.97
C LYS A 317 -32.94 14.07 15.92
N HIS A 318 -31.70 13.65 16.12
CA HIS A 318 -30.97 12.84 15.16
C HIS A 318 -31.67 11.47 14.98
N PRO A 319 -31.96 11.00 13.75
CA PRO A 319 -32.78 9.80 13.53
C PRO A 319 -32.19 8.51 14.11
N LEU A 320 -30.87 8.47 14.36
CA LEU A 320 -30.22 7.37 15.10
C LEU A 320 -30.94 7.06 16.42
N PHE A 321 -31.40 8.08 17.16
CA PHE A 321 -32.07 7.87 18.46
C PHE A 321 -33.48 7.30 18.33
N MET A 322 -34.05 7.30 17.13
CA MET A 322 -35.33 6.66 16.80
C MET A 322 -35.16 5.34 16.03
N SER A 323 -33.92 4.93 15.74
CA SER A 323 -33.64 3.70 15.03
C SER A 323 -34.03 2.45 15.83
N ALA A 324 -34.24 1.34 15.14
CA ALA A 324 -34.59 0.07 15.76
C ALA A 324 -33.52 -0.39 16.76
N VAL A 325 -32.24 -0.25 16.43
CA VAL A 325 -31.15 -0.60 17.37
C VAL A 325 -31.20 0.23 18.65
N TRP A 326 -31.51 1.52 18.56
CA TRP A 326 -31.47 2.42 19.72
C TRP A 326 -32.70 2.27 20.62
N SER A 327 -33.85 1.96 20.02
CA SER A 327 -35.13 1.77 20.71
C SER A 327 -35.33 0.34 21.24
N SER A 328 -34.59 -0.64 20.73
CA SER A 328 -34.72 -2.06 21.11
C SER A 328 -34.42 -2.39 22.58
N GLY A 329 -33.74 -1.49 23.30
CA GLY A 329 -33.23 -1.77 24.65
C GLY A 329 -32.00 -2.70 24.69
N LEU A 330 -31.45 -3.08 23.52
CA LEU A 330 -30.33 -4.00 23.42
C LEU A 330 -28.98 -3.38 23.80
N LEU A 331 -28.75 -2.10 23.46
CA LEU A 331 -27.45 -1.45 23.66
C LEU A 331 -26.93 -1.51 25.11
N PRO A 332 -27.73 -1.22 26.16
CA PRO A 332 -27.27 -1.33 27.55
C PRO A 332 -26.87 -2.75 27.96
N LEU A 333 -27.54 -3.78 27.42
CA LEU A 333 -27.25 -5.18 27.72
C LEU A 333 -25.90 -5.61 27.14
N LEU A 334 -25.51 -5.02 26.00
CA LEU A 334 -24.26 -5.32 25.32
C LEU A 334 -23.04 -4.62 25.93
N VAL A 335 -23.22 -3.67 26.85
CA VAL A 335 -22.10 -2.94 27.47
C VAL A 335 -21.19 -3.87 28.27
N ALA A 336 -21.75 -4.84 29.00
CA ALA A 336 -20.99 -5.76 29.84
C ALA A 336 -20.09 -6.70 29.01
N GLU A 337 -20.48 -6.96 27.77
CA GLU A 337 -19.83 -7.88 26.83
C GLU A 337 -18.84 -7.19 25.88
N LEU A 338 -18.71 -5.87 26.02
CA LEU A 338 -17.90 -5.05 25.15
C LEU A 338 -16.44 -5.08 25.58
N HIS A 339 -15.57 -5.43 24.64
CA HIS A 339 -14.13 -5.35 24.81
C HIS A 339 -13.55 -4.20 23.99
N HIS A 340 -12.51 -3.61 24.58
CA HIS A 340 -11.57 -2.71 23.94
C HIS A 340 -10.19 -3.05 24.51
N GLY A 341 -9.15 -2.90 23.71
CA GLY A 341 -7.80 -3.23 24.13
C GLY A 341 -6.76 -2.57 23.25
N ASN A 342 -5.50 -2.80 23.59
CA ASN A 342 -4.35 -2.28 22.86
C ASN A 342 -3.39 -3.44 22.57
N ILE A 343 -2.96 -3.54 21.30
CA ILE A 343 -2.11 -4.60 20.72
C ILE A 343 -2.73 -6.00 20.74
N TYR A 344 -3.29 -6.46 21.86
CA TYR A 344 -3.83 -7.80 22.02
C TYR A 344 -5.06 -7.80 22.93
N CYS A 345 -6.09 -8.57 22.54
CA CYS A 345 -7.25 -8.83 23.38
C CYS A 345 -7.29 -10.32 23.80
N PRO A 346 -7.10 -10.64 25.10
CA PRO A 346 -7.16 -12.02 25.58
C PRO A 346 -8.53 -12.68 25.43
N ALA A 347 -9.62 -11.90 25.47
CA ALA A 347 -10.99 -12.44 25.46
C ALA A 347 -11.38 -13.08 24.12
N CYS A 348 -10.81 -12.59 23.01
CA CYS A 348 -11.13 -13.08 21.66
C CYS A 348 -9.90 -13.47 20.84
N GLY A 349 -8.69 -13.27 21.37
CA GLY A 349 -7.43 -13.53 20.67
C GLY A 349 -7.09 -12.53 19.56
N MET A 350 -7.78 -11.38 19.48
CA MET A 350 -7.53 -10.37 18.45
C MET A 350 -6.16 -9.71 18.66
N VAL A 351 -5.41 -9.56 17.57
CA VAL A 351 -4.07 -8.94 17.54
C VAL A 351 -4.10 -7.74 16.60
N ALA A 352 -3.47 -6.64 17.00
CA ALA A 352 -3.36 -5.44 16.20
C ALA A 352 -2.43 -5.68 15.00
N SER A 353 -2.90 -5.37 13.80
CA SER A 353 -2.12 -5.41 12.56
C SER A 353 -1.62 -4.02 12.15
N GLY A 354 -0.59 -3.96 11.31
CA GLY A 354 -0.04 -2.69 10.82
C GLY A 354 0.67 -1.86 11.88
N ILE A 355 1.13 -2.46 12.99
CA ILE A 355 1.88 -1.77 14.03
C ILE A 355 3.40 -1.86 13.75
N PRO A 356 4.14 -0.75 13.82
CA PRO A 356 5.59 -0.77 13.68
C PRO A 356 6.25 -1.34 14.96
N PRO A 357 7.48 -1.89 14.87
CA PRO A 357 8.14 -2.58 15.98
C PRO A 357 8.33 -1.74 17.25
N HIS A 358 8.47 -0.42 17.11
CA HIS A 358 8.70 0.47 18.25
C HIS A 358 7.45 0.62 19.15
N VAL A 359 6.24 0.41 18.63
CA VAL A 359 5.00 0.53 19.42
C VAL A 359 4.92 -0.54 20.53
N PRO A 360 5.07 -1.85 20.23
CA PRO A 360 5.22 -2.87 21.27
C PRO A 360 6.37 -2.59 22.25
N MET A 361 7.51 -2.10 21.76
CA MET A 361 8.65 -1.77 22.63
C MET A 361 8.32 -0.62 23.60
N TYR A 362 7.61 0.42 23.14
CA TYR A 362 7.16 1.50 24.00
C TYR A 362 6.15 1.02 25.04
N GLN A 363 5.25 0.10 24.69
CA GLN A 363 4.33 -0.48 25.67
C GLN A 363 5.08 -1.25 26.76
N GLN A 364 6.05 -2.09 26.38
CA GLN A 364 6.89 -2.82 27.35
C GLN A 364 7.68 -1.86 28.24
N LEU A 365 8.25 -0.79 27.66
CA LEU A 365 8.97 0.22 28.43
C LEU A 365 8.05 0.94 29.42
N HIS A 366 6.84 1.28 29.00
CA HIS A 366 5.83 1.90 29.85
C HIS A 366 5.43 0.97 31.02
N GLU A 367 5.31 -0.33 30.76
CA GLU A 367 5.04 -1.34 31.80
C GLU A 367 6.19 -1.45 32.81
N VAL A 368 7.45 -1.41 32.34
CA VAL A 368 8.64 -1.38 33.20
C VAL A 368 8.64 -0.12 34.08
N VAL A 369 8.39 1.06 33.49
CA VAL A 369 8.33 2.33 34.23
C VAL A 369 7.21 2.31 35.27
N SER A 370 6.04 1.79 34.90
CA SER A 370 4.90 1.65 35.82
C SER A 370 5.23 0.72 37.00
N THR A 371 5.85 -0.43 36.71
CA THR A 371 6.30 -1.39 37.71
C THR A 371 7.32 -0.77 38.65
N LEU A 372 8.30 -0.03 38.12
CA LEU A 372 9.29 0.69 38.92
C LEU A 372 8.65 1.75 39.82
N GLY A 373 7.63 2.46 39.30
CA GLY A 373 6.82 3.39 40.08
C GLY A 373 6.08 2.71 41.23
N ALA A 374 5.49 1.54 40.99
CA ALA A 374 4.83 0.74 42.02
C ALA A 374 5.82 0.25 43.08
N VAL A 375 7.00 -0.24 42.67
CA VAL A 375 8.09 -0.62 43.59
C VAL A 375 8.52 0.57 44.45
N ARG A 376 8.72 1.75 43.87
CA ARG A 376 9.04 2.97 44.60
C ARG A 376 7.97 3.32 45.64
N THR A 377 6.70 3.27 45.26
CA THR A 377 5.58 3.55 46.18
C THR A 377 5.53 2.53 47.32
N ASN A 378 5.67 1.24 47.01
CA ASN A 378 5.71 0.17 48.01
C ASN A 378 6.90 0.33 48.96
N LEU A 379 8.05 0.77 48.47
CA LEU A 379 9.22 1.09 49.30
C LEU A 379 8.92 2.27 50.23
N ILE A 380 8.39 3.38 49.71
CA ILE A 380 8.06 4.56 50.53
C ILE A 380 7.06 4.21 51.63
N VAL A 381 5.98 3.49 51.28
CA VAL A 381 4.97 3.03 52.24
C VAL A 381 5.58 2.06 53.25
N GLY A 382 6.39 1.10 52.78
CA GLY A 382 7.10 0.15 53.62
C GLY A 382 8.03 0.83 54.62
N PHE A 383 8.82 1.80 54.18
CA PHE A 383 9.73 2.59 55.03
C PHE A 383 8.96 3.45 56.04
N ALA A 384 7.83 4.05 55.65
CA ALA A 384 6.99 4.82 56.56
C ALA A 384 6.33 3.95 57.64
N ASP A 385 6.10 2.66 57.38
CA ASP A 385 5.51 1.71 58.33
C ASP A 385 6.53 1.14 59.34
N ILE A 386 7.84 1.32 59.10
CA ILE A 386 8.92 0.77 59.95
C ILE A 386 8.77 1.18 61.42
N PRO A 387 8.56 2.47 61.79
CA PRO A 387 8.41 2.83 63.20
C PRO A 387 7.27 2.09 63.88
N ARG A 388 6.12 1.93 63.19
CA ARG A 388 4.97 1.19 63.71
C ARG A 388 5.29 -0.30 63.87
N GLN A 389 6.00 -0.90 62.91
CA GLN A 389 6.44 -2.29 63.00
C GLN A 389 7.42 -2.51 64.17
N ILE A 390 8.33 -1.57 64.40
CA ILE A 390 9.26 -1.59 65.55
C ILE A 390 8.48 -1.49 66.87
N THR A 391 7.56 -0.54 67.00
CA THR A 391 6.74 -0.38 68.21
C THR A 391 5.95 -1.66 68.52
N ASN A 392 5.26 -2.23 67.53
CA ASN A 392 4.53 -3.47 67.70
C ASN A 392 5.44 -4.63 68.16
N ALA A 393 6.65 -4.76 67.58
CA ALA A 393 7.59 -5.80 67.96
C ALA A 393 8.10 -5.63 69.40
N ILE A 394 8.33 -4.39 69.85
CA ILE A 394 8.70 -4.08 71.23
C ILE A 394 7.55 -4.40 72.20
N ASP A 395 6.33 -3.96 71.90
CA ASP A 395 5.17 -4.21 72.76
C ASP A 395 4.86 -5.71 72.89
N THR A 396 5.00 -6.47 71.80
CA THR A 396 4.79 -7.92 71.80
C THR A 396 5.86 -8.65 72.62
N SER A 397 7.09 -8.12 72.69
CA SER A 397 8.20 -8.72 73.44
C SER A 397 8.21 -8.34 74.93
N GLN A 398 7.57 -7.23 75.32
CA GLN A 398 7.40 -6.86 76.74
C GLN A 398 6.35 -7.69 77.49
N LEU A 399 5.51 -8.47 76.79
CA LEU A 399 4.50 -9.34 77.42
C LEU A 399 5.09 -10.60 78.11
N VAL A 400 6.40 -10.86 78.02
CA VAL A 400 6.98 -12.17 78.43
C VAL A 400 8.12 -12.08 79.47
N VAL A 401 8.79 -10.94 79.71
CA VAL A 401 9.99 -10.90 80.60
C VAL A 401 10.10 -9.57 81.39
N PRO A 402 10.53 -9.58 82.68
CA PRO A 402 10.80 -8.36 83.46
C PRO A 402 11.86 -7.45 82.80
N PRO A 403 11.87 -6.12 83.12
CA PRO A 403 12.64 -5.13 82.38
C PRO A 403 14.14 -5.38 82.56
N THR A 404 14.73 -6.01 81.57
CA THR A 404 16.18 -6.21 81.50
C THR A 404 16.78 -5.00 80.79
N PRO A 405 17.84 -4.35 81.32
CA PRO A 405 18.44 -3.20 80.67
C PRO A 405 18.94 -3.57 79.26
N LEU A 406 18.40 -2.90 78.25
CA LEU A 406 18.79 -3.04 76.85
C LEU A 406 20.22 -2.53 76.68
N THR A 407 21.15 -3.43 76.38
CA THR A 407 22.52 -3.06 76.01
C THR A 407 22.54 -2.51 74.58
N MET A 408 23.42 -1.53 74.31
CA MET A 408 23.57 -0.96 72.98
C MET A 408 23.94 -2.01 71.92
N ASP A 409 24.64 -3.07 72.31
CA ASP A 409 24.96 -4.20 71.43
C ASP A 409 23.72 -5.04 71.10
N GLY A 410 22.80 -5.25 72.05
CA GLY A 410 21.53 -5.94 71.80
C GLY A 410 20.64 -5.17 70.84
N LEU A 411 20.56 -3.84 70.98
CA LEU A 411 19.84 -2.97 70.05
C LEU A 411 20.45 -3.01 68.65
N ARG A 412 21.79 -2.98 68.55
CA ARG A 412 22.51 -3.05 67.28
C ARG A 412 22.29 -4.38 66.57
N GLY A 413 22.29 -5.50 67.31
CA GLY A 413 21.98 -6.83 66.78
C GLY A 413 20.57 -6.92 66.19
N SER A 414 19.57 -6.40 66.91
CA SER A 414 18.18 -6.36 66.44
C SER A 414 17.99 -5.49 65.19
N LEU A 415 18.67 -4.34 65.11
CA LEU A 415 18.63 -3.48 63.92
C LEU A 415 19.26 -4.14 62.70
N ILE A 416 20.34 -4.91 62.88
CA ILE A 416 20.96 -5.69 61.79
C ILE A 416 20.01 -6.80 61.32
N GLN A 417 19.40 -7.56 62.25
CA GLN A 417 18.40 -8.58 61.91
C GLN A 417 17.19 -8.00 61.17
N PHE A 418 16.74 -6.82 61.59
CA PHE A 418 15.66 -6.10 60.91
C PHE A 418 16.06 -5.68 59.49
N GLY A 419 17.26 -5.11 59.33
CA GLY A 419 17.83 -4.77 58.02
C GLY A 419 17.92 -5.97 57.08
N ASP A 420 18.43 -7.10 57.58
CA ASP A 420 18.53 -8.36 56.83
C ASP A 420 17.16 -8.92 56.45
N SER A 421 16.17 -8.83 57.34
CA SER A 421 14.79 -9.25 57.06
C SER A 421 14.15 -8.40 55.96
N LEU A 422 14.36 -7.08 56.01
CA LEU A 422 13.91 -6.13 54.98
C LEU A 422 14.55 -6.42 53.63
N VAL A 423 15.87 -6.62 53.58
CA VAL A 423 16.59 -6.99 52.36
C VAL A 423 16.05 -8.32 51.82
N ARG A 424 15.82 -9.34 52.65
CA ARG A 424 15.23 -10.61 52.21
C ARG A 424 13.81 -10.46 51.68
N GLN A 425 12.98 -9.60 52.29
CA GLN A 425 11.63 -9.35 51.80
C GLN A 425 11.62 -8.61 50.46
N LEU A 426 12.54 -7.66 50.27
CA LEU A 426 12.72 -6.92 49.02
C LEU A 426 13.42 -7.76 47.93
N SER A 427 14.21 -8.75 48.31
CA SER A 427 14.91 -9.68 47.40
C SER A 427 14.05 -10.89 47.00
N LYS A 428 12.87 -11.08 47.60
CA LYS A 428 11.95 -12.13 47.15
C LYS A 428 11.50 -11.77 45.73
N PRO A 429 11.77 -12.62 44.73
CA PRO A 429 11.24 -12.38 43.39
C PRO A 429 9.72 -12.33 43.51
N GLN A 430 9.11 -11.19 43.18
CA GLN A 430 7.68 -11.19 42.85
C GLN A 430 7.50 -12.24 41.76
N ARG A 431 6.53 -13.15 41.97
CA ARG A 431 6.21 -14.26 41.07
C ARG A 431 6.52 -13.87 39.63
N SER A 432 7.46 -14.59 39.04
CA SER A 432 7.80 -14.54 37.63
C SER A 432 6.55 -14.29 36.80
N LEU A 433 6.51 -13.14 36.11
CA LEU A 433 5.72 -13.02 34.89
C LEU A 433 6.02 -14.27 34.07
N ILE A 434 5.02 -15.15 33.97
CA ILE A 434 5.07 -16.26 33.03
C ILE A 434 5.07 -15.60 31.67
N ILE A 435 6.27 -15.45 31.09
CA ILE A 435 6.45 -15.15 29.68
C ILE A 435 5.93 -16.39 28.95
N PRO A 436 4.86 -16.32 28.15
CA PRO A 436 4.54 -17.41 27.25
C PRO A 436 5.63 -17.41 26.18
N THR A 437 6.61 -18.30 26.30
CA THR A 437 7.42 -18.69 25.15
C THR A 437 6.48 -19.23 24.07
N PRO A 438 6.61 -18.81 22.80
CA PRO A 438 5.89 -19.45 21.72
C PRO A 438 6.31 -20.92 21.68
N THR A 439 5.33 -21.81 21.82
CA THR A 439 5.48 -23.25 21.60
C THR A 439 5.88 -23.48 20.15
N THR A 440 7.18 -23.54 19.89
CA THR A 440 7.74 -24.24 18.75
C THR A 440 7.95 -25.69 19.16
N SER A 441 6.86 -26.46 19.17
CA SER A 441 6.95 -27.93 19.20
C SER A 441 6.95 -28.44 17.77
N VAL A 442 8.13 -28.53 17.16
CA VAL A 442 8.41 -29.56 16.15
C VAL A 442 9.78 -30.13 16.45
N ASN A 443 9.84 -30.99 17.47
CA ASN A 443 10.85 -32.05 17.53
C ASN A 443 10.22 -33.27 16.86
N GLY A 444 10.44 -33.41 15.55
CA GLY A 444 10.47 -34.69 14.84
C GLY A 444 11.92 -34.98 14.45
N PRO A 445 12.36 -36.25 14.35
CA PRO A 445 13.76 -36.57 14.12
C PRO A 445 14.27 -35.96 12.80
N LEU A 446 15.44 -35.33 12.85
CA LEU A 446 16.21 -34.99 11.67
C LEU A 446 16.77 -36.29 11.06
N ASP A 447 16.07 -36.82 10.06
CA ASP A 447 16.66 -37.77 9.13
C ASP A 447 17.45 -37.00 8.07
N ILE A 448 18.77 -37.11 8.19
CA ILE A 448 19.76 -36.70 7.19
C ILE A 448 19.90 -37.88 6.19
N PRO A 449 19.77 -37.67 4.87
CA PRO A 449 20.34 -38.58 3.91
C PRO A 449 21.58 -37.95 3.26
N THR A 450 22.75 -38.49 3.59
CA THR A 450 24.02 -38.34 2.87
C THR A 450 23.95 -39.12 1.53
N PRO A 451 24.72 -38.73 0.51
CA PRO A 451 24.55 -39.19 -0.87
C PRO A 451 25.49 -40.36 -1.20
N THR A 452 24.98 -41.46 -1.76
CA THR A 452 25.84 -42.42 -2.47
C THR A 452 25.11 -43.22 -3.57
N THR A 453 25.64 -43.06 -4.79
CA THR A 453 25.95 -44.08 -5.84
C THR A 453 24.87 -44.92 -6.57
N MET A 454 24.86 -44.68 -7.90
CA MET A 454 25.09 -45.64 -9.01
C MET A 454 23.94 -46.54 -9.54
N LEU A 455 23.43 -46.12 -10.72
CA LEU A 455 23.46 -46.78 -12.06
C LEU A 455 23.00 -48.25 -12.24
N PRO A 456 22.35 -48.59 -13.38
CA PRO A 456 23.06 -48.84 -14.67
C PRO A 456 22.36 -48.19 -15.90
N HIS A 457 23.06 -47.54 -16.87
CA HIS A 457 23.77 -48.06 -18.06
C HIS A 457 23.02 -49.18 -18.82
N HIS A 458 22.84 -49.23 -20.15
CA HIS A 458 23.17 -48.46 -21.38
C HIS A 458 22.36 -49.18 -22.52
N PRO A 459 22.51 -48.98 -23.86
CA PRO A 459 23.46 -48.17 -24.67
C PRO A 459 22.73 -47.21 -25.66
N ARG A 460 23.25 -46.05 -26.09
CA ARG A 460 24.46 -45.68 -26.88
C ARG A 460 24.52 -46.25 -28.31
N ALA A 461 24.36 -45.34 -29.29
CA ALA A 461 25.11 -45.32 -30.54
C ALA A 461 25.49 -43.85 -30.81
N THR A 462 26.70 -43.37 -30.48
CA THR A 462 27.89 -43.24 -31.35
C THR A 462 27.58 -42.80 -32.78
N VAL A 463 28.02 -41.59 -33.17
CA VAL A 463 29.06 -41.33 -34.21
C VAL A 463 29.50 -39.85 -34.09
N THR A 464 30.81 -39.62 -34.02
CA THR A 464 31.53 -38.37 -34.38
C THR A 464 32.36 -38.65 -35.65
N PRO A 465 33.16 -37.71 -36.17
CA PRO A 465 32.82 -36.65 -37.13
C PRO A 465 33.55 -36.87 -38.47
N THR A 466 33.00 -36.44 -39.63
CA THR A 466 33.85 -36.28 -40.82
C THR A 466 33.45 -35.11 -41.70
N THR A 467 34.51 -34.42 -42.08
CA THR A 467 34.74 -33.24 -42.88
C THR A 467 34.39 -33.42 -44.37
N THR A 468 34.17 -32.27 -45.02
CA THR A 468 34.45 -31.92 -46.44
C THR A 468 33.44 -32.22 -47.54
N SER A 469 33.20 -31.16 -48.33
CA SER A 469 32.71 -31.12 -49.71
C SER A 469 31.24 -31.51 -49.86
N VAL A 470 30.33 -30.63 -50.28
CA VAL A 470 30.27 -30.06 -51.63
C VAL A 470 29.61 -28.66 -51.55
N LEU A 471 30.42 -27.64 -51.79
CA LEU A 471 30.00 -26.46 -52.57
C LEU A 471 29.59 -27.01 -53.94
N GLU A 472 28.49 -26.51 -54.52
CA GLU A 472 27.99 -26.79 -55.89
C GLU A 472 26.80 -27.75 -56.00
N SER A 473 25.59 -27.19 -55.84
CA SER A 473 24.56 -27.32 -56.89
C SER A 473 23.55 -26.16 -56.81
N MET A 474 23.82 -25.11 -57.59
CA MET A 474 22.91 -24.41 -58.53
C MET A 474 21.50 -24.03 -58.00
N VAL A 475 21.25 -22.75 -57.69
CA VAL A 475 20.75 -21.67 -58.59
C VAL A 475 19.28 -21.83 -59.04
N ASP A 476 18.44 -20.92 -58.49
CA ASP A 476 17.15 -20.36 -58.96
C ASP A 476 15.82 -21.18 -58.93
N PRO A 477 14.61 -20.56 -58.88
CA PRO A 477 14.29 -19.12 -58.98
C PRO A 477 13.34 -18.54 -57.89
N ILE A 478 13.24 -17.21 -57.92
CA ILE A 478 12.25 -16.34 -57.26
C ILE A 478 10.82 -16.93 -57.32
N ILE A 479 10.18 -17.12 -56.15
CA ILE A 479 8.76 -17.52 -56.04
C ILE A 479 7.87 -16.27 -55.95
N PRO A 480 6.79 -16.15 -56.76
CA PRO A 480 5.88 -15.01 -56.75
C PRO A 480 5.05 -14.90 -55.46
N THR A 481 4.69 -13.67 -55.13
CA THR A 481 4.04 -13.19 -53.89
C THR A 481 2.57 -13.60 -53.68
N SER A 482 2.11 -14.77 -54.11
CA SER A 482 0.68 -15.14 -54.02
C SER A 482 0.32 -16.39 -53.22
N ASN A 483 1.27 -17.07 -52.54
CA ASN A 483 0.94 -18.19 -51.65
C ASN A 483 1.78 -18.15 -50.35
N ARG A 484 1.43 -17.27 -49.41
CA ARG A 484 1.93 -17.38 -48.03
C ARG A 484 0.96 -18.20 -47.20
N ARG A 485 1.40 -19.37 -46.72
CA ARG A 485 0.76 -20.04 -45.56
C ARG A 485 0.74 -19.08 -44.38
N PRO A 486 -0.23 -19.17 -43.44
CA PRO A 486 -0.28 -18.27 -42.30
C PRO A 486 1.00 -18.45 -41.48
N ILE A 487 1.82 -17.41 -41.40
CA ILE A 487 3.04 -17.40 -40.58
C ILE A 487 2.57 -17.46 -39.12
N GLN A 488 2.89 -18.56 -38.41
CA GLN A 488 2.75 -18.62 -36.95
C GLN A 488 3.48 -17.43 -36.34
N SER A 489 2.87 -16.77 -35.36
CA SER A 489 3.34 -15.52 -34.74
C SER A 489 4.86 -15.46 -34.56
N VAL A 490 5.53 -14.58 -35.30
CA VAL A 490 6.98 -14.39 -35.23
C VAL A 490 7.32 -13.60 -33.97
N ASN A 491 8.28 -14.10 -33.18
CA ASN A 491 8.85 -13.38 -32.04
C ASN A 491 10.07 -12.57 -32.50
N CYS A 492 10.26 -11.36 -31.96
CA CYS A 492 11.45 -10.57 -32.26
C CYS A 492 12.54 -10.85 -31.21
N PRO A 493 13.63 -11.56 -31.57
CA PRO A 493 14.63 -11.96 -30.59
C PRO A 493 15.31 -10.75 -29.92
N SER A 494 15.66 -10.92 -28.65
CA SER A 494 16.58 -10.03 -27.94
C SER A 494 17.97 -10.64 -28.05
N GLY A 495 18.98 -9.86 -28.45
CA GLY A 495 20.31 -10.41 -28.68
C GLY A 495 21.36 -9.37 -29.02
N LYS A 496 22.55 -9.87 -29.39
CA LYS A 496 23.67 -9.04 -29.81
C LYS A 496 23.36 -8.42 -31.16
N VAL A 497 24.02 -7.29 -31.46
CA VAL A 497 23.85 -6.62 -32.77
C VAL A 497 24.23 -7.57 -33.91
N TYR A 498 25.30 -8.35 -33.75
CA TYR A 498 25.74 -9.34 -34.74
C TYR A 498 24.67 -10.40 -35.05
N ASP A 499 24.05 -10.98 -34.03
CA ASP A 499 22.98 -11.97 -34.22
C ASP A 499 21.78 -11.34 -34.94
N MET A 500 21.48 -10.08 -34.62
CA MET A 500 20.39 -9.37 -35.27
C MET A 500 20.72 -9.00 -36.72
N TRP A 501 21.99 -8.71 -37.04
CA TRP A 501 22.44 -8.45 -38.40
C TRP A 501 22.21 -9.67 -39.28
N ASN A 502 22.63 -10.84 -38.81
CA ASN A 502 22.41 -12.11 -39.52
C ASN A 502 20.92 -12.45 -39.65
N ASN A 503 20.14 -12.29 -38.59
CA ASN A 503 18.68 -12.50 -38.65
C ASN A 503 17.98 -11.50 -39.59
N PHE A 504 18.54 -10.30 -39.78
CA PHE A 504 17.98 -9.26 -40.66
C PHE A 504 18.15 -9.62 -42.15
N TRP A 505 19.30 -10.21 -42.50
CA TRP A 505 19.65 -10.56 -43.88
C TRP A 505 19.33 -12.01 -44.26
N SER A 506 19.54 -12.96 -43.37
CA SER A 506 19.39 -14.39 -43.68
C SER A 506 18.17 -15.02 -42.99
N GLY A 507 17.56 -14.33 -42.02
CA GLY A 507 16.55 -14.95 -41.16
C GLY A 507 17.16 -15.99 -40.23
N ASN A 508 16.31 -16.79 -39.59
CA ASN A 508 16.74 -17.87 -38.71
C ASN A 508 16.00 -19.16 -39.08
N PHE A 509 16.75 -20.16 -39.54
CA PHE A 509 16.21 -21.44 -39.96
C PHE A 509 15.72 -22.30 -38.78
N GLU A 510 16.37 -22.22 -37.62
CA GLU A 510 15.99 -22.98 -36.42
C GLU A 510 14.64 -22.53 -35.87
N THR A 511 14.35 -21.23 -35.94
CA THR A 511 13.08 -20.64 -35.48
C THR A 511 12.10 -20.37 -36.62
N ASN A 512 12.38 -20.89 -37.83
CA ASN A 512 11.61 -20.67 -39.06
C ASN A 512 11.21 -19.20 -39.30
N THR A 513 12.12 -18.28 -38.94
CA THR A 513 11.89 -16.84 -39.00
C THR A 513 12.45 -16.31 -40.32
N PRO A 514 11.61 -15.75 -41.21
CA PRO A 514 12.11 -15.15 -42.44
C PRO A 514 12.98 -13.92 -42.11
N PRO A 515 13.81 -13.46 -43.04
CA PRO A 515 14.70 -12.34 -42.78
C PRO A 515 13.93 -11.10 -42.30
N LEU A 516 14.36 -10.52 -41.18
CA LEU A 516 13.60 -9.48 -40.46
C LEU A 516 13.32 -8.23 -41.31
N ARG A 517 14.13 -7.97 -42.33
CA ARG A 517 13.90 -6.86 -43.30
C ARG A 517 12.61 -7.03 -44.10
N THR A 518 12.19 -8.28 -44.34
CA THR A 518 10.99 -8.62 -45.13
C THR A 518 9.70 -8.58 -44.30
N LEU A 519 9.81 -8.43 -42.99
CA LEU A 519 8.70 -8.40 -42.04
C LEU A 519 8.19 -6.96 -41.81
N ARG A 520 6.88 -6.85 -41.64
CA ARG A 520 6.17 -5.64 -41.23
C ARG A 520 5.85 -5.70 -39.74
N SER A 521 5.59 -4.55 -39.12
CA SER A 521 5.20 -4.49 -37.72
C SER A 521 3.90 -5.27 -37.43
N SER A 522 3.02 -5.45 -38.42
CA SER A 522 1.81 -6.28 -38.30
C SER A 522 2.10 -7.77 -38.11
N ASP A 523 3.29 -8.23 -38.48
CA ASP A 523 3.64 -9.65 -38.51
C ASP A 523 4.07 -10.18 -37.11
N PHE A 524 4.18 -9.27 -36.13
CA PHE A 524 4.54 -9.58 -34.75
C PHE A 524 3.32 -9.50 -33.82
N ALA A 525 3.06 -10.57 -33.07
CA ALA A 525 1.86 -10.69 -32.23
C ALA A 525 1.86 -9.71 -31.04
N THR A 526 2.99 -9.53 -30.36
CA THR A 526 3.03 -8.69 -29.15
C THR A 526 3.43 -7.25 -29.47
N LYS A 527 2.93 -6.29 -28.67
CA LYS A 527 3.36 -4.89 -28.74
C LYS A 527 4.87 -4.73 -28.46
N ARG A 528 5.43 -5.62 -27.62
CA ARG A 528 6.85 -5.65 -27.28
C ARG A 528 7.69 -6.01 -28.51
N ASP A 529 7.32 -7.06 -29.24
CA ASP A 529 8.04 -7.50 -30.44
C ASP A 529 7.97 -6.48 -31.56
N ARG A 530 6.81 -5.82 -31.73
CA ARG A 530 6.65 -4.68 -32.64
C ARG A 530 7.63 -3.55 -32.33
N THR A 531 7.76 -3.22 -31.05
CA THR A 531 8.70 -2.18 -30.59
C THR A 531 10.15 -2.61 -30.81
N ASN A 532 10.47 -3.87 -30.51
CA ASN A 532 11.81 -4.43 -30.71
C ASN A 532 12.21 -4.45 -32.19
N HIS A 533 11.30 -4.86 -33.08
CA HIS A 533 11.53 -4.83 -34.53
C HIS A 533 11.80 -3.42 -35.05
N SER A 534 11.07 -2.41 -34.58
CA SER A 534 11.36 -1.01 -34.90
C SER A 534 12.76 -0.58 -34.43
N LYS A 535 13.18 -1.00 -33.24
CA LYS A 535 14.54 -0.72 -32.74
C LYS A 535 15.61 -1.41 -33.58
N VAL A 536 15.43 -2.68 -33.92
CA VAL A 536 16.34 -3.43 -34.81
C VAL A 536 16.46 -2.72 -36.15
N LYS A 537 15.33 -2.34 -36.79
CA LYS A 537 15.36 -1.60 -38.06
C LYS A 537 16.18 -0.31 -37.98
N LYS A 538 16.02 0.47 -36.90
CA LYS A 538 16.77 1.72 -36.73
C LYS A 538 18.28 1.48 -36.53
N VAL A 539 18.65 0.45 -35.77
CA VAL A 539 20.06 0.05 -35.60
C VAL A 539 20.65 -0.43 -36.92
N MET A 540 19.97 -1.30 -37.66
CA MET A 540 20.46 -1.82 -38.96
C MET A 540 20.61 -0.69 -39.99
N ALA A 541 19.64 0.21 -40.08
CA ALA A 541 19.73 1.37 -40.96
C ALA A 541 20.94 2.25 -40.62
N SER A 542 21.24 2.44 -39.33
CA SER A 542 22.40 3.23 -38.88
C SER A 542 23.73 2.56 -39.24
N ILE A 543 23.82 1.23 -39.14
CA ILE A 543 25.00 0.47 -39.59
C ILE A 543 25.16 0.58 -41.10
N MET A 544 24.06 0.45 -41.85
CA MET A 544 24.10 0.47 -43.31
C MET A 544 24.53 1.81 -43.91
N ILE A 545 24.34 2.94 -43.22
CA ILE A 545 24.86 4.24 -43.64
C ILE A 545 26.37 4.18 -43.90
N PHE A 546 27.12 3.43 -43.06
CA PHE A 546 28.56 3.28 -43.18
C PHE A 546 29.01 2.32 -44.29
N SER A 547 28.10 1.49 -44.79
CA SER A 547 28.42 0.51 -45.84
C SER A 547 28.57 1.15 -47.24
N ASN A 548 27.92 2.30 -47.49
CA ASN A 548 27.80 2.91 -48.82
C ASN A 548 27.28 1.98 -49.94
N LEU A 549 26.61 0.88 -49.57
CA LEU A 549 26.05 -0.10 -50.50
C LEU A 549 24.51 -0.05 -50.47
N SER A 550 23.88 -0.40 -51.60
CA SER A 550 22.42 -0.52 -51.68
C SER A 550 21.94 -1.80 -50.97
N GLU A 551 20.71 -1.80 -50.45
CA GLU A 551 20.12 -2.99 -49.82
C GLU A 551 20.15 -4.24 -50.73
N HIS A 552 20.00 -4.03 -52.05
CA HIS A 552 20.05 -5.12 -53.03
C HIS A 552 21.46 -5.67 -53.19
N ALA A 553 22.49 -4.81 -53.17
CA ALA A 553 23.88 -5.24 -53.23
C ALA A 553 24.26 -6.05 -51.99
N ILE A 554 23.84 -5.61 -50.80
CA ILE A 554 24.11 -6.30 -49.53
C ILE A 554 23.39 -7.65 -49.46
N ALA A 555 22.13 -7.71 -49.91
CA ALA A 555 21.35 -8.94 -49.91
C ALA A 555 21.93 -10.05 -50.81
N ALA A 556 22.76 -9.69 -51.80
CA ALA A 556 23.39 -10.62 -52.74
C ALA A 556 24.80 -11.08 -52.32
N MET A 557 25.32 -10.60 -51.17
CA MET A 557 26.66 -10.92 -50.69
C MET A 557 26.76 -12.35 -50.14
N SER A 558 27.97 -12.93 -50.23
CA SER A 558 28.27 -14.17 -49.53
C SER A 558 28.29 -13.94 -48.01
N LEU A 559 28.02 -14.97 -47.20
CA LEU A 559 28.03 -14.86 -45.73
C LEU A 559 29.38 -14.33 -45.18
N PRO A 560 30.56 -14.77 -45.69
CA PRO A 560 31.84 -14.16 -45.31
C PRO A 560 31.94 -12.66 -45.60
N ASP A 561 31.49 -12.23 -46.78
CA ASP A 561 31.54 -10.82 -47.17
C ASP A 561 30.57 -9.96 -46.35
N LEU A 562 29.38 -10.52 -46.03
CA LEU A 562 28.37 -9.88 -45.20
C LEU A 562 28.86 -9.68 -43.75
N ASN A 563 29.60 -10.66 -43.21
CA ASN A 563 30.23 -10.56 -41.90
C ASN A 563 31.35 -9.52 -41.88
N LYS A 564 32.17 -9.48 -42.92
CA LYS A 564 33.23 -8.47 -43.05
C LYS A 564 32.64 -7.05 -43.14
N LEU A 565 31.60 -6.88 -43.96
CA LEU A 565 30.89 -5.62 -44.09
C LEU A 565 30.30 -5.16 -42.75
N PHE A 566 29.76 -6.10 -41.96
CA PHE A 566 29.27 -5.82 -40.63
C PHE A 566 30.37 -5.29 -39.72
N GLU A 567 31.50 -5.98 -39.59
CA GLU A 567 32.60 -5.57 -38.72
C GLU A 567 33.10 -4.17 -39.06
N ASP A 568 33.31 -3.88 -40.35
CA ASP A 568 33.79 -2.57 -40.82
C ASP A 568 32.76 -1.45 -40.57
N SER A 569 31.48 -1.70 -40.90
CA SER A 569 30.41 -0.69 -40.79
C SER A 569 29.98 -0.46 -39.35
N TYR A 570 29.91 -1.52 -38.56
CA TYR A 570 29.53 -1.46 -37.15
C TYR A 570 30.68 -0.91 -36.28
N GLY A 571 31.94 -1.20 -36.64
CA GLY A 571 33.11 -0.55 -36.05
C GLY A 571 33.06 0.97 -36.23
N SER A 572 32.84 1.43 -37.47
CA SER A 572 32.70 2.86 -37.79
C SER A 572 31.54 3.53 -37.04
N LEU A 573 30.39 2.84 -36.91
CA LEU A 573 29.27 3.32 -36.10
C LEU A 573 29.64 3.41 -34.62
N CYS A 574 30.37 2.44 -34.07
CA CYS A 574 30.80 2.48 -32.67
C CYS A 574 31.80 3.61 -32.42
N GLU A 575 32.73 3.87 -33.34
CA GLU A 575 33.64 5.01 -33.26
C GLU A 575 32.87 6.34 -33.26
N GLN A 576 31.88 6.50 -34.14
CA GLN A 576 31.03 7.69 -34.14
C GLN A 576 30.21 7.84 -32.85
N LEU A 577 29.70 6.75 -32.29
CA LEU A 577 28.83 6.77 -31.12
C LEU A 577 29.59 6.99 -29.80
N PHE A 578 30.88 6.66 -29.74
CA PHE A 578 31.64 6.53 -28.48
C PHE A 578 33.00 7.25 -28.48
N ASP A 579 33.17 8.34 -29.24
CA ASP A 579 34.43 9.05 -29.47
C ASP A 579 35.23 9.53 -28.20
N GLU A 580 36.55 9.72 -28.39
CA GLU A 580 37.76 9.73 -27.51
C GLU A 580 37.73 10.16 -26.03
N HIS A 581 36.63 10.63 -25.43
CA HIS A 581 36.63 11.17 -24.06
C HIS A 581 36.30 10.17 -22.94
N ASP A 582 36.00 8.91 -23.27
CA ASP A 582 35.86 7.85 -22.25
C ASP A 582 36.34 6.46 -22.74
N PRO A 583 37.65 6.18 -22.67
CA PRO A 583 38.23 4.89 -23.06
C PRO A 583 37.77 3.71 -22.18
N THR A 584 36.95 3.92 -21.14
CA THR A 584 36.56 2.86 -20.21
C THR A 584 35.35 2.02 -20.66
N LEU A 585 34.54 2.52 -21.61
CA LEU A 585 33.34 1.82 -22.10
C LEU A 585 33.65 0.78 -23.18
N LEU A 586 34.52 1.12 -24.14
CA LEU A 586 35.00 0.19 -25.18
C LEU A 586 36.01 -0.85 -24.63
N SER A 587 36.76 -0.51 -23.57
CA SER A 587 37.74 -1.43 -22.97
C SER A 587 37.10 -2.49 -22.04
N ARG A 588 35.91 -2.24 -21.49
CA ARG A 588 35.21 -3.19 -20.59
C ARG A 588 34.24 -4.13 -21.30
N ARG A 589 33.82 -3.83 -22.54
CA ARG A 589 32.92 -4.70 -23.34
C ARG A 589 33.37 -4.63 -24.80
N ARG A 590 33.72 -5.78 -25.38
CA ARG A 590 34.03 -5.84 -26.83
C ARG A 590 32.80 -5.32 -27.60
N ALA A 591 32.99 -4.43 -28.57
CA ALA A 591 31.89 -3.84 -29.35
C ALA A 591 30.92 -4.89 -29.92
N THR A 592 31.46 -6.07 -30.28
CA THR A 592 30.73 -7.25 -30.79
C THR A 592 29.81 -7.93 -29.77
N GLU A 593 29.89 -7.59 -28.48
CA GLU A 593 29.05 -8.13 -27.42
C GLU A 593 27.88 -7.23 -27.01
N LEU A 594 27.77 -6.04 -27.62
CA LEU A 594 26.70 -5.11 -27.31
C LEU A 594 25.35 -5.59 -27.87
N SER A 595 24.30 -5.37 -27.07
CA SER A 595 22.92 -5.62 -27.51
C SER A 595 22.43 -4.49 -28.42
N TYR A 596 21.54 -4.80 -29.35
CA TYR A 596 20.94 -3.76 -30.20
C TYR A 596 20.12 -2.75 -29.40
N HIS A 597 19.60 -3.09 -28.21
CA HIS A 597 18.94 -2.13 -27.33
C HIS A 597 19.92 -1.06 -26.83
N THR A 598 21.14 -1.47 -26.46
CA THR A 598 22.20 -0.56 -26.01
C THR A 598 22.62 0.40 -27.13
N ILE A 599 22.83 -0.12 -28.33
CA ILE A 599 23.21 0.70 -29.49
C ILE A 599 22.05 1.62 -29.91
N TYR A 600 20.81 1.13 -29.90
CA TYR A 600 19.62 1.96 -30.16
C TYR A 600 19.52 3.15 -29.20
N ASP A 601 19.77 2.91 -27.90
CA ASP A 601 19.73 3.98 -26.89
C ASP A 601 20.90 4.96 -27.05
N ALA A 602 22.07 4.51 -27.53
CA ALA A 602 23.20 5.37 -27.88
C ALA A 602 22.89 6.25 -29.10
N ILE A 603 22.36 5.66 -30.19
CA ILE A 603 21.93 6.38 -31.41
C ILE A 603 20.87 7.44 -31.09
N ARG A 604 20.00 7.21 -30.09
CA ARG A 604 18.96 8.17 -29.70
C ARG A 604 19.50 9.36 -28.88
N LYS A 605 20.68 9.23 -28.29
CA LYS A 605 21.28 10.27 -27.44
C LYS A 605 22.13 11.27 -28.24
N GLN A 606 22.60 10.87 -29.42
CA GLN A 606 23.06 11.79 -30.46
C GLN A 606 21.84 12.47 -31.09
#